data_AF-A0A162BBX2-F1
#
_entry.id   AF-A0A162BBX2-F1
#
_cell.length_a   1.000
_cell.length_b   1.000
_cell.length_c   1.000
_cell.angle_alpha   90.00
_cell.angle_beta   90.00
_cell.angle_gamma   90.00
#
_symmetry.space_group_name_H-M   'P 1'
#
loop_
_entity.id
_entity.type
_entity.pdbx_description
1 polymer ?
#
loop_
_entity_poly.entity_id
_entity_poly.type
_entity_poly.pdbx_seq_one_letter_code
_entity_poly.pdbx_strand_id
1 'polypeptide(L)'
;MKSLTKKLAFAAVAVASSFGASAATSCVAEIHSVTNTSRGVVVKAYNPTTWRSYDTLTISYQDPNLGSMLDKLTTANNFQLKVRIYILEEFDGDDARSCTDGVADYIGSVHSA
;
A
#
# COMPACT_ATOMS: atom_id res chain seq x y z
N MET A 1 55.14 3.83 36.95
CA MET A 1 53.94 3.31 36.27
C MET A 1 52.73 4.10 36.76
N LYS A 2 52.20 5.05 35.97
CA LYS A 2 51.00 5.83 36.30
C LYS A 2 49.87 5.39 35.37
N SER A 3 48.86 4.73 35.92
CA SER A 3 47.70 4.26 35.18
C SER A 3 46.74 5.44 34.94
N LEU A 4 46.44 5.69 33.68
CA LEU A 4 45.44 6.64 33.19
C LEU A 4 44.45 5.83 32.37
N THR A 5 43.21 5.70 32.84
CA THR A 5 42.10 5.44 31.91
C THR A 5 40.81 6.05 32.43
N LYS A 6 40.43 7.12 31.72
CA LYS A 6 39.16 7.83 31.78
C LYS A 6 38.03 6.95 31.25
N LYS A 7 36.85 7.16 31.85
CA LYS A 7 35.50 7.23 31.26
C LYS A 7 35.05 6.05 30.38
N LEU A 8 33.82 5.59 30.57
CA LEU A 8 32.72 5.97 29.69
C LEU A 8 31.41 5.47 30.31
N ALA A 9 30.44 6.37 30.39
CA ALA A 9 29.07 6.06 30.75
C ALA A 9 28.49 5.07 29.73
N PHE A 10 27.90 3.98 30.21
CA PHE A 10 27.12 3.10 29.36
C PHE A 10 25.81 3.82 29.02
N ALA A 11 25.79 4.40 27.81
CA ALA A 11 24.57 4.90 27.20
C ALA A 11 23.59 3.72 27.06
N ALA A 12 22.41 3.87 27.65
CA ALA A 12 21.29 2.99 27.37
C ALA A 12 20.94 3.13 25.89
N VAL A 13 21.28 2.12 25.09
CA VAL A 13 20.83 2.01 23.72
C VAL A 13 19.33 1.73 23.79
N ALA A 14 18.53 2.79 23.62
CA ALA A 14 17.14 2.64 23.23
C ALA A 14 17.14 2.02 21.83
N VAL A 15 16.90 0.70 21.77
CA VAL A 15 16.55 0.03 20.51
C VAL A 15 15.14 0.50 20.17
N ALA A 16 15.07 1.65 19.50
CA ALA A 16 13.84 2.19 18.96
C ALA A 16 13.37 1.28 17.83
N SER A 17 12.30 0.53 18.12
CA SER A 17 11.21 0.19 17.19
C SER A 17 11.62 -0.15 15.76
N SER A 18 12.14 -1.36 15.53
CA SER A 18 11.95 -2.01 14.24
C SER A 18 10.57 -2.66 14.23
N PHE A 19 9.52 -1.87 13.95
CA PHE A 19 8.32 -2.44 13.36
C PHE A 19 8.72 -2.93 11.97
N GLY A 20 9.23 -4.14 11.88
CA GLY A 20 9.18 -4.92 10.65
C GLY A 20 7.71 -5.29 10.41
N ALA A 21 6.90 -4.30 10.04
CA ALA A 21 5.54 -4.52 9.58
C ALA A 21 5.63 -4.92 8.11
N SER A 22 5.90 -6.18 7.84
CA SER A 22 5.49 -6.77 6.56
C SER A 22 3.95 -6.88 6.60
N ALA A 23 3.27 -5.83 6.18
CA ALA A 23 1.81 -5.70 6.17
C ALA A 23 1.42 -4.84 4.95
N ALA A 24 0.50 -5.22 4.07
CA ALA A 24 -0.25 -6.45 3.89
C ALA A 24 -0.56 -6.59 2.38
N THR A 25 -0.61 -7.82 1.85
CA THR A 25 -1.02 -8.20 0.49
C THR A 25 -2.45 -7.78 0.11
N SER A 26 -3.17 -7.13 1.03
CA SER A 26 -4.46 -6.52 0.77
C SER A 26 -4.76 -5.37 1.73
N CYS A 27 -5.59 -4.42 1.30
CA CYS A 27 -6.10 -3.34 2.12
C CYS A 27 -7.62 -3.15 1.93
N VAL A 28 -8.30 -2.74 3.00
CA VAL A 28 -9.71 -2.31 2.93
C VAL A 28 -9.74 -0.82 2.65
N ALA A 29 -10.39 -0.44 1.55
CA ALA A 29 -10.31 0.87 0.96
C ALA A 29 -11.68 1.47 0.69
N GLU A 30 -11.76 2.78 0.86
CA GLU A 30 -12.78 3.63 0.26
C GLU A 30 -12.20 4.25 -1.03
N ILE A 31 -12.89 4.04 -2.15
CA ILE A 31 -12.44 4.51 -3.46
C ILE A 31 -12.92 5.93 -3.68
N HIS A 32 -11.99 6.82 -4.03
CA HIS A 32 -12.30 8.24 -4.27
C HIS A 32 -12.19 8.64 -5.74
N SER A 33 -11.33 7.95 -6.50
CA SER A 33 -11.23 8.21 -7.94
C SER A 33 -10.71 7.01 -8.68
N VAL A 34 -11.22 6.81 -9.89
CA VAL A 34 -10.78 5.79 -10.84
C VAL A 34 -10.54 6.52 -12.17
N THR A 35 -9.29 6.59 -12.61
CA THR A 35 -8.86 7.43 -13.74
C THR A 35 -8.05 6.63 -14.74
N ASN A 36 -8.40 6.73 -16.03
CA ASN A 36 -7.60 6.13 -17.11
C ASN A 36 -6.34 6.96 -17.39
N THR A 37 -5.23 6.28 -17.64
CA THR A 37 -3.94 6.88 -18.01
C THR A 37 -3.31 6.13 -19.17
N SER A 38 -2.19 6.60 -19.71
CA SER A 38 -1.47 5.88 -20.78
C SER A 38 -0.86 4.54 -20.32
N ARG A 39 -0.68 4.33 -19.01
CA ARG A 39 -0.03 3.14 -18.45
C ARG A 39 -1.00 2.14 -17.82
N GLY A 40 -2.28 2.50 -17.69
CA GLY A 40 -3.28 1.68 -17.01
C GLY A 40 -4.35 2.55 -16.33
N VAL A 41 -5.14 1.92 -15.47
CA VAL A 41 -6.15 2.61 -14.64
C VAL A 41 -5.53 2.93 -13.29
N VAL A 42 -5.49 4.20 -12.93
CA VAL A 42 -5.02 4.66 -11.62
C VAL A 42 -6.20 4.84 -10.67
N VAL A 43 -6.07 4.31 -9.46
CA VAL A 43 -7.08 4.30 -8.42
C VAL A 43 -6.54 5.04 -7.21
N LYS A 44 -7.27 6.05 -6.74
CA LYS A 44 -7.00 6.72 -5.46
C LYS A 44 -7.95 6.18 -4.41
N ALA A 45 -7.37 5.73 -3.31
CA ALA A 45 -8.08 5.07 -2.24
C ALA A 45 -7.58 5.54 -0.88
N TYR A 46 -8.44 5.44 0.13
CA TYR A 46 -8.13 5.82 1.50
C TYR A 46 -8.50 4.70 2.47
N ASN A 47 -7.77 4.63 3.58
CA ASN A 47 -8.15 3.80 4.70
C ASN A 47 -9.43 4.37 5.34
N PRO A 48 -10.55 3.63 5.38
CA PRO A 48 -11.83 4.15 5.83
C PRO A 48 -11.90 4.45 7.33
N THR A 49 -10.91 4.00 8.11
CA THR A 49 -10.84 4.25 9.56
C THR A 49 -9.93 5.44 9.87
N THR A 50 -8.77 5.53 9.22
CA THR A 50 -7.75 6.54 9.53
C THR A 50 -7.77 7.73 8.56
N TRP A 51 -8.50 7.63 7.45
CA TRP A 51 -8.52 8.62 6.36
C TRP A 51 -7.16 8.95 5.76
N ARG A 52 -6.16 8.09 5.99
CA ARG A 52 -4.87 8.18 5.32
C ARG A 52 -5.00 7.65 3.91
N SER A 53 -4.38 8.35 2.96
CA SER A 53 -4.29 7.87 1.59
C SER A 53 -3.50 6.58 1.55
N TYR A 54 -3.98 5.62 0.77
CA TYR A 54 -3.15 4.54 0.29
C TYR A 54 -2.22 5.04 -0.81
N ASP A 55 -1.27 4.20 -1.16
CA ASP A 55 -0.38 4.44 -2.28
C ASP A 55 -1.15 4.52 -3.61
N THR A 56 -0.42 4.92 -4.66
CA THR A 56 -1.02 4.97 -5.99
C THR A 56 -1.23 3.55 -6.47
N LEU A 57 -2.49 3.11 -6.57
CA LEU A 57 -2.84 1.77 -7.01
C LEU A 57 -3.14 1.77 -8.51
N THR A 58 -2.59 0.81 -9.25
CA THR A 58 -2.69 0.74 -10.72
C THR A 58 -3.26 -0.59 -11.17
N ILE A 59 -4.15 -0.59 -12.16
CA ILE A 59 -4.53 -1.79 -12.91
C ILE A 59 -3.88 -1.72 -14.28
N SER A 60 -3.13 -2.76 -14.65
CA SER A 60 -2.55 -2.87 -15.99
C SER A 60 -3.64 -3.14 -17.04
N TYR A 61 -3.51 -2.53 -18.22
CA TYR A 61 -4.40 -2.86 -19.35
C TYR A 61 -4.21 -4.28 -19.89
N GLN A 62 -3.10 -4.93 -19.53
CA GLN A 62 -2.82 -6.32 -19.88
C GLN A 62 -3.49 -7.30 -18.91
N ASP A 63 -4.11 -6.81 -17.83
CA ASP A 63 -4.77 -7.68 -16.86
C ASP A 63 -6.04 -8.30 -17.45
N PRO A 64 -6.18 -9.64 -17.46
CA PRO A 64 -7.35 -10.30 -18.03
C PRO A 64 -8.66 -10.01 -17.27
N ASN A 65 -8.57 -9.56 -16.02
CA ASN A 65 -9.70 -9.23 -15.16
C ASN A 65 -9.97 -7.71 -15.08
N LEU A 66 -9.29 -6.90 -15.89
CA LEU A 66 -9.44 -5.43 -15.92
C LEU A 66 -10.89 -4.97 -15.86
N GLY A 67 -11.75 -5.50 -16.73
CA GLY A 67 -13.16 -5.09 -16.81
C GLY A 67 -13.94 -5.34 -15.51
N SER A 68 -13.72 -6.50 -14.88
CA SER A 68 -14.37 -6.85 -13.62
C SER A 68 -13.87 -5.99 -12.46
N MET A 69 -12.57 -5.72 -12.40
CA MET A 69 -12.00 -4.85 -11.35
C MET A 69 -12.48 -3.41 -11.52
N LEU A 70 -12.49 -2.90 -12.75
CA LEU A 70 -12.95 -1.54 -13.05
C LEU A 70 -14.42 -1.34 -12.66
N ASP A 71 -15.28 -2.31 -12.95
CA ASP A 71 -16.70 -2.27 -12.59
C ASP A 71 -16.90 -2.21 -11.07
N LYS A 72 -16.20 -3.07 -10.31
CA LYS A 72 -16.25 -3.08 -8.85
C LYS A 72 -15.75 -1.77 -8.25
N LEU A 73 -14.64 -1.24 -8.73
CA LEU A 73 -14.06 0.01 -8.22
C LEU A 73 -14.92 1.22 -8.56
N THR A 74 -15.48 1.28 -9.76
CA THR A 74 -16.38 2.37 -10.18
C THR A 74 -17.68 2.32 -9.39
N THR A 75 -18.25 1.13 -9.19
CA THR A 75 -19.39 0.92 -8.31
C THR A 75 -19.08 1.35 -6.88
N ALA A 76 -17.94 0.95 -6.34
CA ALA A 76 -17.51 1.35 -5.00
C ALA A 76 -17.37 2.87 -4.86
N ASN A 77 -16.79 3.55 -5.84
CA ASN A 77 -16.69 5.01 -5.87
C ASN A 77 -18.07 5.68 -5.90
N ASN A 78 -18.97 5.24 -6.79
CA ASN A 78 -20.29 5.84 -6.98
C ASN A 78 -21.22 5.68 -5.77
N PHE A 79 -21.08 4.58 -5.03
CA PHE A 79 -21.94 4.26 -3.89
C PHE A 79 -21.23 4.36 -2.53
N GLN A 80 -19.99 4.86 -2.50
CA GLN A 80 -19.15 4.97 -1.29
C GLN A 80 -19.06 3.63 -0.53
N LEU A 81 -18.89 2.53 -1.28
CA LEU A 81 -18.75 1.20 -0.71
C LEU A 81 -17.29 0.91 -0.38
N LYS A 82 -17.09 0.17 0.70
CA LYS A 82 -15.77 -0.33 1.09
C LYS A 82 -15.45 -1.58 0.28
N VAL A 83 -14.22 -1.64 -0.24
CA VAL A 83 -13.71 -2.79 -0.97
C VAL A 83 -12.42 -3.28 -0.36
N ARG A 84 -12.14 -4.57 -0.49
CA ARG A 84 -10.83 -5.15 -0.23
C ARG A 84 -10.08 -5.25 -1.56
N ILE A 85 -8.93 -4.60 -1.60
CA ILE A 85 -8.01 -4.60 -2.74
C ILE A 85 -6.86 -5.53 -2.40
N TYR A 86 -6.55 -6.47 -3.29
CA TYR A 86 -5.36 -7.30 -3.20
C TYR A 86 -4.31 -6.79 -4.18
N ILE A 87 -3.09 -6.60 -3.69
CA ILE A 87 -1.94 -6.13 -4.47
C ILE A 87 -1.14 -7.33 -4.98
N LEU A 88 -0.63 -7.22 -6.20
CA LEU A 88 0.27 -8.22 -6.80
C LEU A 88 1.64 -8.10 -6.14
N GLU A 89 2.23 -9.21 -5.70
CA GLU A 89 3.51 -9.18 -4.97
C GLU A 89 4.70 -8.71 -5.82
N GLU A 90 4.61 -8.83 -7.15
CA GLU A 90 5.60 -8.34 -8.10
C GLU A 90 4.94 -8.18 -9.49
N PHE A 91 4.99 -6.97 -10.06
CA PHE A 91 4.56 -6.72 -11.43
C PHE A 91 5.54 -5.72 -12.06
N ASP A 92 6.16 -6.12 -13.17
CA ASP A 92 7.17 -5.30 -13.89
C ASP A 92 8.41 -4.90 -13.04
N GLY A 93 8.70 -5.64 -11.96
CA GLY A 93 9.86 -5.40 -11.08
C GLY A 93 9.64 -4.34 -9.98
N ASP A 94 8.43 -3.80 -9.85
CA ASP A 94 8.05 -2.92 -8.74
C ASP A 94 7.68 -3.76 -7.50
N ASP A 95 8.24 -3.38 -6.34
CA ASP A 95 7.92 -3.99 -5.03
C ASP A 95 6.52 -3.51 -4.61
N ALA A 96 5.53 -4.41 -4.67
CA ALA A 96 4.12 -4.10 -4.48
C ALA A 96 3.55 -4.87 -3.28
N ARG A 97 4.16 -4.64 -2.11
CA ARG A 97 3.94 -5.45 -0.89
C ARG A 97 3.13 -4.75 0.19
N SER A 98 2.85 -3.45 0.05
CA SER A 98 2.05 -2.71 1.01
C SER A 98 1.30 -1.57 0.36
N CYS A 99 0.01 -1.41 0.69
CA CYS A 99 -0.76 -0.25 0.23
C CYS A 99 -0.32 1.10 0.85
N THR A 100 0.74 1.15 1.68
CA THR A 100 1.13 2.36 2.45
C THR A 100 2.64 2.60 2.58
N ASP A 101 3.47 1.95 1.77
CA ASP A 101 4.93 2.12 1.82
C ASP A 101 5.45 3.31 0.99
N GLY A 102 4.57 3.98 0.24
CA GLY A 102 4.90 5.14 -0.58
C GLY A 102 5.33 4.78 -2.01
N VAL A 103 5.29 3.50 -2.40
CA VAL A 103 5.58 3.00 -3.74
C VAL A 103 4.26 2.69 -4.45
N ALA A 104 4.20 2.88 -5.77
CA ALA A 104 2.99 2.56 -6.51
C ALA A 104 2.79 1.03 -6.62
N ASP A 105 1.59 0.55 -6.33
CA ASP A 105 1.27 -0.88 -6.40
C ASP A 105 0.42 -1.23 -7.63
N TYR A 106 0.44 -2.52 -8.00
CA TYR A 106 -0.48 -3.10 -8.96
C TYR A 106 -1.60 -3.90 -8.28
N ILE A 107 -2.85 -3.62 -8.66
CA ILE A 107 -4.03 -4.34 -8.17
C ILE A 107 -4.16 -5.67 -8.91
N GLY A 108 -4.24 -6.77 -8.17
CA GLY A 108 -4.50 -8.11 -8.72
C GLY A 108 -5.95 -8.53 -8.62
N SER A 109 -6.68 -8.10 -7.58
CA SER A 109 -8.11 -8.35 -7.46
C SER A 109 -8.82 -7.37 -6.53
N VAL A 110 -10.15 -7.26 -6.71
CA VAL A 110 -11.03 -6.40 -5.90
C VAL A 110 -12.25 -7.20 -5.47
N HIS A 111 -12.58 -7.11 -4.19
CA HIS A 111 -13.71 -7.79 -3.55
C HIS A 111 -14.48 -6.82 -2.65
N SER A 112 -15.75 -7.08 -2.40
CA SER A 112 -16.50 -6.34 -1.37
C SER A 112 -15.83 -6.58 0.00
N ALA A 113 -15.69 -5.52 0.81
CA ALA A 113 -15.03 -5.59 2.12
C ALA A 113 -15.91 -6.20 3.22
#